data_AF-A0A2T4C6B9-F1
#
_entry.id   AF-A0A2T4C6B9-F1
#
_cell.length_a   1.000
_cell.length_b   1.000
_cell.length_c   1.000
_cell.angle_alpha   90.00
_cell.angle_beta   90.00
_cell.angle_gamma   90.00
#
_symmetry.space_group_name_H-M   'P 1'
#
loop_
_entity.id
_entity.type
_entity.pdbx_description
1 polymer ?
#
loop_
_entity_poly.entity_id
_entity_poly.type
_entity_poly.pdbx_seq_one_letter_code
_entity_poly.pdbx_strand_id
1 'polypeptide(L)'
;IATMVWPQTMVLYQVDDRPYTTANNYSGFLNHFLDALDGSYCHFTAFGITGDSPGIDPSYPDNQPGGYKGTVLCGAYKPKKVISISYGEGEIDVPKNYFLRQCNEWLKLGLQGTTVLVSSGDFGVAMPPGSDTATGCLSGSGQNQTIYNPGNPVSCPYLTSVGATQLEPGTTVLDAEGAMQTNLGPGAELFASGGGFSNYFPIPDYQKAAVSKYFAQHDPGHPYYVADANATNIGENGGIYNRGGRGIPDISANGANFRAFNNGTDGHWFGTSLAAPLWASIITLINQERAKLGKSSVGFINPVLYANTDTLTDIKQGSNPNCGTSGFTAVEGWDPVTGLGTPNYPSLLKLWLKLP
;
A
#
# COMPACT_ATOMS: atom_id res chain seq x y z
N ILE A 1 -23.07 19.63 -3.27
CA ILE A 1 -22.17 18.49 -3.58
C ILE A 1 -21.92 17.78 -2.26
N ALA A 2 -22.46 16.58 -2.07
CA ALA A 2 -22.16 15.77 -0.88
C ALA A 2 -20.85 15.00 -1.13
N THR A 3 -19.96 14.96 -0.16
CA THR A 3 -18.73 14.15 -0.24
C THR A 3 -19.08 12.67 -0.17
N MET A 4 -18.24 11.78 -0.73
CA MET A 4 -18.49 10.33 -0.73
C MET A 4 -18.68 9.74 0.67
N VAL A 5 -18.13 10.36 1.71
CA VAL A 5 -18.22 9.85 3.08
C VAL A 5 -19.28 10.56 3.94
N TRP A 6 -20.02 11.52 3.39
CA TRP A 6 -21.06 12.24 4.16
C TRP A 6 -22.17 11.27 4.64
N PRO A 7 -22.63 11.34 5.92
CA PRO A 7 -22.35 12.35 6.96
C PRO A 7 -21.18 12.02 7.91
N GLN A 8 -20.35 11.03 7.59
CA GLN A 8 -19.18 10.70 8.42
C GLN A 8 -18.13 11.83 8.38
N THR A 9 -17.37 11.96 9.47
CA THR A 9 -16.28 12.92 9.58
C THR A 9 -14.93 12.27 9.31
N MET A 10 -14.02 13.04 8.71
CA MET A 10 -12.64 12.61 8.51
C MET A 10 -11.78 13.04 9.70
N VAL A 11 -10.77 12.24 10.02
CA VAL A 11 -9.73 12.59 10.99
C VAL A 11 -8.38 12.50 10.29
N LEU A 12 -7.62 13.58 10.40
CA LEU A 12 -6.23 13.61 9.95
C LEU A 12 -5.35 13.27 11.14
N TYR A 13 -4.56 12.19 11.01
CA TYR A 13 -3.50 11.88 11.96
C TYR A 13 -2.22 12.56 11.48
N GLN A 14 -1.74 13.52 12.26
CA GLN A 14 -0.42 14.11 12.05
C GLN A 14 0.56 13.34 12.92
N VAL A 15 1.52 12.69 12.28
CA VAL A 15 2.49 11.80 12.91
C VAL A 15 3.84 12.49 12.84
N ASP A 16 4.58 12.38 13.93
CA ASP A 16 5.88 13.02 14.13
C ASP A 16 5.85 14.56 14.03
N ASP A 17 7.01 15.17 14.25
CA ASP A 17 7.16 16.62 14.31
C ASP A 17 7.84 17.18 13.06
N ARG A 18 7.95 18.51 12.99
CA ARG A 18 8.52 19.17 11.82
C ARG A 18 9.98 18.77 11.56
N PRO A 19 10.89 18.76 12.55
CA PRO A 19 12.26 18.27 12.34
C PRO A 19 12.33 16.90 11.67
N TYR A 20 11.59 15.90 12.17
CA TYR A 20 11.61 14.56 11.58
C TYR A 20 10.92 14.51 10.21
N THR A 21 9.77 15.16 10.05
CA THR A 21 8.99 15.13 8.79
C THR A 21 9.60 15.97 7.65
N THR A 22 10.54 16.88 7.95
CA THR A 22 11.25 17.69 6.96
C THR A 22 12.72 17.31 6.80
N ALA A 23 13.23 16.42 7.65
CA ALA A 23 14.51 15.79 7.43
C ALA A 23 14.34 14.77 6.29
N ASN A 24 14.96 15.03 5.14
CA ASN A 24 14.87 14.18 3.94
C ASN A 24 15.49 12.77 4.10
N ASN A 25 15.80 12.32 5.31
CA ASN A 25 16.60 11.13 5.59
C ASN A 25 16.02 10.27 6.75
N TYR A 26 14.70 10.23 6.93
CA TYR A 26 14.09 9.49 8.03
C TYR A 26 13.24 8.30 7.55
N SER A 27 13.59 7.10 8.01
CA SER A 27 12.83 5.86 7.77
C SER A 27 11.94 5.51 8.97
N GLY A 28 11.03 4.53 8.84
CA GLY A 28 10.27 4.04 10.02
C GLY A 28 9.11 4.94 10.51
N PHE A 29 8.58 5.81 9.65
CA PHE A 29 7.57 6.85 9.95
C PHE A 29 6.22 6.39 10.53
N LEU A 30 5.96 5.08 10.70
CA LEU A 30 4.68 4.55 11.17
C LEU A 30 4.70 4.03 12.61
N ASN A 31 5.86 3.91 13.24
CA ASN A 31 5.92 3.32 14.58
C ASN A 31 5.17 4.15 15.61
N HIS A 32 5.37 5.47 15.66
CA HIS A 32 4.64 6.35 16.57
C HIS A 32 3.16 6.47 16.26
N PHE A 33 2.78 6.34 14.98
CA PHE A 33 1.37 6.24 14.62
C PHE A 33 0.73 5.02 15.29
N LEU A 34 1.40 3.88 15.23
CA LEU A 34 0.96 2.64 15.84
C LEU A 34 0.95 2.73 17.38
N ASP A 35 2.00 3.31 17.99
CA ASP A 35 2.07 3.56 19.43
C ASP A 35 0.88 4.39 19.92
N ALA A 36 0.55 5.46 19.20
CA ALA A 36 -0.52 6.36 19.55
C ALA A 36 -1.91 5.70 19.44
N LEU A 37 -2.05 4.68 18.60
CA LEU A 37 -3.30 3.95 18.39
C LEU A 37 -3.49 2.77 19.35
N ASP A 38 -2.41 2.08 19.74
CA ASP A 38 -2.45 0.96 20.67
C ASP A 38 -1.30 1.05 21.68
N GLY A 39 -1.63 1.43 22.92
CA GLY A 39 -0.63 1.58 23.97
C GLY A 39 0.07 0.27 24.38
N SER A 40 -0.48 -0.91 24.02
CA SER A 40 0.21 -2.17 24.21
C SER A 40 1.38 -2.35 23.24
N TYR A 41 1.36 -1.68 22.08
CA TYR A 41 2.43 -1.73 21.08
C TYR A 41 3.71 -1.07 21.57
N CYS A 42 3.64 0.04 22.32
CA CYS A 42 4.80 0.75 22.90
C CYS A 42 5.76 -0.14 23.70
N HIS A 43 5.26 -1.25 24.26
CA HIS A 43 6.05 -2.17 25.07
C HIS A 43 6.01 -3.60 24.52
N PHE A 44 5.45 -3.79 23.33
CA PHE A 44 5.34 -5.09 22.70
C PHE A 44 6.70 -5.58 22.21
N THR A 45 7.08 -6.78 22.64
CA THR A 45 8.29 -7.47 22.21
C THR A 45 7.96 -8.49 21.12
N ALA A 46 8.56 -8.34 19.94
CA ALA A 46 8.54 -9.34 18.88
C ALA A 46 9.79 -9.21 18.00
N PHE A 47 10.23 -10.32 17.43
CA PHE A 47 11.38 -10.37 16.51
C PHE A 47 12.67 -9.74 17.07
N GLY A 48 12.86 -9.82 18.39
CA GLY A 48 14.02 -9.26 19.09
C GLY A 48 13.96 -7.74 19.35
N ILE A 49 12.83 -7.09 19.05
CA ILE A 49 12.62 -5.65 19.22
C ILE A 49 11.55 -5.44 20.30
N THR A 50 11.78 -4.49 21.20
CA THR A 50 10.83 -4.07 22.25
C THR A 50 10.62 -2.56 22.17
N GLY A 51 9.39 -2.13 21.93
CA GLY A 51 9.09 -0.70 21.76
C GLY A 51 9.82 -0.08 20.58
N ASP A 52 10.24 1.17 20.75
CA ASP A 52 10.92 1.96 19.74
C ASP A 52 12.34 1.44 19.47
N SER A 53 12.78 1.55 18.21
CA SER A 53 14.07 1.15 17.67
C SER A 53 14.98 2.38 17.53
N PRO A 54 15.97 2.57 18.43
CA PRO A 54 16.85 3.73 18.39
C PRO A 54 17.58 3.86 17.05
N GLY A 55 17.54 5.06 16.46
CA GLY A 55 18.15 5.36 15.16
C GLY A 55 17.24 5.08 13.96
N ILE A 56 16.07 4.46 14.17
CA ILE A 56 15.02 4.27 13.16
C ILE A 56 13.75 5.00 13.57
N ASP A 57 13.36 4.95 14.85
CA ASP A 57 12.16 5.65 15.35
C ASP A 57 12.50 7.01 15.96
N PRO A 58 11.68 8.06 15.70
CA PRO A 58 12.00 9.38 16.20
C PRO A 58 12.07 9.37 17.73
N SER A 59 12.89 10.24 18.31
CA SER A 59 13.04 10.32 19.77
C SER A 59 12.35 11.56 20.32
N TYR A 60 11.46 11.36 21.29
CA TYR A 60 10.73 12.42 21.98
C TYR A 60 11.00 12.46 23.49
N PRO A 61 11.09 13.66 24.13
CA PRO A 61 10.93 14.98 23.52
C PRO A 61 12.10 15.36 22.59
N ASP A 62 11.77 15.96 21.44
CA ASP A 62 12.76 16.45 20.49
C ASP A 62 13.21 17.86 20.90
N ASN A 63 14.49 18.00 21.23
CA ASN A 63 15.06 19.26 21.69
C ASN A 63 15.36 20.26 20.56
N GLN A 64 15.26 19.87 19.29
CA GLN A 64 15.49 20.75 18.16
C GLN A 64 14.46 21.91 18.09
N PRO A 65 14.82 23.04 17.45
CA PRO A 65 13.87 24.11 17.17
C PRO A 65 12.67 23.62 16.36
N GLY A 66 11.45 23.82 16.87
CA GLY A 66 10.23 23.30 16.25
C GLY A 66 9.94 21.82 16.54
N GLY A 67 10.79 21.15 17.32
CA GLY A 67 10.60 19.78 17.76
C GLY A 67 9.51 19.63 18.83
N TYR A 68 8.84 18.48 18.83
CA TYR A 68 7.79 18.14 19.77
C TYR A 68 8.34 17.92 21.17
N LYS A 69 7.89 18.73 22.13
CA LYS A 69 8.40 18.73 23.52
C LYS A 69 7.65 17.78 24.46
N GLY A 70 6.61 17.10 23.96
CA GLY A 70 5.88 16.10 24.74
C GLY A 70 6.61 14.76 24.78
N THR A 71 6.03 13.81 25.52
CA THR A 71 6.48 12.42 25.54
C THR A 71 5.82 11.63 24.40
N VAL A 72 6.39 10.48 24.03
CA VAL A 72 5.76 9.52 23.13
C VAL A 72 4.32 9.22 23.59
N LEU A 73 3.40 9.20 22.65
CA LEU A 73 1.98 8.95 22.91
C LEU A 73 1.71 7.43 22.80
N CYS A 74 1.34 6.81 23.91
CA CYS A 74 1.03 5.38 23.96
C CYS A 74 -0.47 5.16 24.21
N GLY A 75 -1.20 4.71 23.20
CA GLY A 75 -2.65 4.45 23.26
C GLY A 75 -3.49 5.72 23.47
N ALA A 76 -3.00 6.86 22.99
CA ALA A 76 -3.65 8.15 23.16
C ALA A 76 -4.92 8.32 22.32
N TYR A 77 -5.06 7.57 21.22
CA TYR A 77 -6.18 7.71 20.29
C TYR A 77 -6.86 6.37 20.00
N LYS A 78 -8.19 6.41 19.93
CA LYS A 78 -8.97 5.27 19.43
C LYS A 78 -8.80 5.15 17.90
N PRO A 79 -8.42 3.97 17.38
CA PRO A 79 -8.36 3.74 15.94
C PRO A 79 -9.71 3.99 15.26
N LYS A 80 -9.69 4.66 14.09
CA LYS A 80 -10.88 4.72 13.22
C LYS A 80 -11.11 3.39 12.55
N LYS A 81 -12.36 3.13 12.15
CA LYS A 81 -12.76 1.86 11.52
C LYS A 81 -12.24 1.70 10.09
N VAL A 82 -11.83 2.80 9.46
CA VAL A 82 -11.16 2.81 8.18
C VAL A 82 -10.01 3.81 8.26
N ILE A 83 -8.82 3.40 7.85
CA ILE A 83 -7.60 4.21 7.80
C ILE A 83 -7.06 4.12 6.38
N SER A 84 -6.74 5.26 5.78
CA SER A 84 -6.07 5.36 4.48
C SER A 84 -4.68 5.94 4.68
N ILE A 85 -3.67 5.32 4.09
CA ILE A 85 -2.26 5.73 4.18
C ILE A 85 -1.73 5.96 2.78
N SER A 86 -1.17 7.14 2.55
CA SER A 86 -0.54 7.54 1.27
C SER A 86 0.92 7.94 1.50
N TYR A 87 1.66 7.07 2.19
CA TYR A 87 3.08 7.20 2.50
C TYR A 87 3.74 5.82 2.47
N GLY A 88 4.98 5.76 2.03
CA GLY A 88 5.78 4.53 2.01
C GLY A 88 7.22 4.78 1.61
N GLU A 89 8.05 3.76 1.83
CA GLU A 89 9.48 3.69 1.51
C GLU A 89 9.80 2.30 0.93
N GLY A 90 11.04 2.03 0.52
CA GLY A 90 11.47 0.69 0.12
C GLY A 90 11.34 -0.30 1.28
N GLU A 91 10.96 -1.55 0.99
CA GLU A 91 10.90 -2.60 2.01
C GLU A 91 12.28 -2.81 2.67
N ILE A 92 13.35 -2.64 1.89
CA ILE A 92 14.74 -2.76 2.36
C ILE A 92 15.24 -1.55 3.16
N ASP A 93 14.52 -0.41 3.13
CA ASP A 93 14.94 0.82 3.81
C ASP A 93 14.80 0.69 5.34
N VAL A 94 14.11 -0.35 5.80
CA VAL A 94 14.01 -0.72 7.22
C VAL A 94 14.42 -2.17 7.47
N PRO A 95 14.96 -2.49 8.66
CA PRO A 95 15.27 -3.86 9.01
C PRO A 95 14.03 -4.76 8.96
N LYS A 96 14.19 -5.97 8.40
CA LYS A 96 13.10 -6.95 8.28
C LYS A 96 12.31 -7.17 9.58
N ASN A 97 13.00 -7.39 10.70
CA ASN A 97 12.35 -7.65 11.98
C ASN A 97 11.51 -6.46 12.48
N TYR A 98 11.93 -5.23 12.16
CA TYR A 98 11.20 -4.02 12.49
C TYR A 98 9.89 -3.94 11.69
N PHE A 99 9.94 -4.22 10.38
CA PHE A 99 8.74 -4.27 9.55
C PHE A 99 7.80 -5.44 9.93
N LEU A 100 8.34 -6.62 10.24
CA LEU A 100 7.54 -7.73 10.76
C LEU A 100 6.81 -7.37 12.07
N ARG A 101 7.47 -6.65 12.97
CA ARG A 101 6.87 -6.17 14.24
C ARG A 101 5.72 -5.21 13.98
N GLN A 102 5.91 -4.19 13.12
CA GLN A 102 4.83 -3.29 12.72
C GLN A 102 3.67 -4.04 12.05
N CYS A 103 3.98 -5.04 11.22
CA CYS A 103 2.96 -5.82 10.53
C CYS A 103 2.07 -6.64 11.49
N ASN A 104 2.61 -7.12 12.62
CA ASN A 104 1.79 -7.71 13.67
C ASN A 104 0.82 -6.71 14.30
N GLU A 105 1.17 -5.42 14.35
CA GLU A 105 0.27 -4.39 14.86
C GLU A 105 -0.87 -4.10 13.89
N TRP A 106 -0.57 -4.07 12.58
CA TRP A 106 -1.60 -3.99 11.56
C TRP A 106 -2.59 -5.17 11.62
N LEU A 107 -2.10 -6.39 11.89
CA LEU A 107 -2.96 -7.56 12.16
C LEU A 107 -3.89 -7.30 13.36
N LYS A 108 -3.35 -6.82 14.48
CA LYS A 108 -4.15 -6.54 15.69
C LYS A 108 -5.26 -5.53 15.39
N LEU A 109 -4.95 -4.44 14.69
CA LEU A 109 -5.95 -3.44 14.27
C LEU A 109 -7.01 -4.05 13.34
N GLY A 110 -6.59 -4.89 12.39
CA GLY A 110 -7.48 -5.66 11.52
C GLY A 110 -8.49 -6.51 12.29
N LEU A 111 -8.01 -7.24 13.29
CA LEU A 111 -8.84 -8.09 14.17
C LEU A 111 -9.79 -7.27 15.07
N GLN A 112 -9.43 -6.03 15.40
CA GLN A 112 -10.30 -5.09 16.12
C GLN A 112 -11.35 -4.40 15.21
N GLY A 113 -11.44 -4.82 13.95
CA GLY A 113 -12.44 -4.35 13.00
C GLY A 113 -12.03 -3.06 12.29
N THR A 114 -10.74 -2.71 12.25
CA THR A 114 -10.24 -1.60 11.45
C THR A 114 -9.77 -2.08 10.09
N THR A 115 -10.26 -1.46 9.02
CA THR A 115 -9.70 -1.66 7.67
C THR A 115 -8.58 -0.65 7.44
N VAL A 116 -7.40 -1.10 7.04
CA VAL A 116 -6.28 -0.22 6.71
C VAL A 116 -5.92 -0.41 5.24
N LEU A 117 -6.01 0.67 4.48
CA LEU A 117 -5.72 0.73 3.05
C LEU A 117 -4.48 1.57 2.82
N VAL A 118 -3.57 1.08 1.99
CA VAL A 118 -2.29 1.74 1.71
C VAL A 118 -2.06 1.84 0.21
N SER A 119 -1.69 3.03 -0.26
CA SER A 119 -1.30 3.26 -1.65
C SER A 119 -0.12 2.38 -2.03
N SER A 120 -0.14 1.74 -3.20
CA SER A 120 0.92 0.80 -3.58
C SER A 120 2.22 1.42 -4.07
N GLY A 121 2.22 2.73 -4.38
CA GLY A 121 3.37 3.45 -4.92
C GLY A 121 3.12 3.93 -6.36
N ASP A 122 3.91 4.91 -6.80
CA ASP A 122 3.71 5.59 -8.09
C ASP A 122 4.88 5.37 -9.07
N PHE A 123 5.81 4.46 -8.73
CA PHE A 123 7.06 4.18 -9.44
C PHE A 123 7.11 2.78 -10.06
N GLY A 124 5.95 2.22 -10.39
CA GLY A 124 5.82 0.92 -11.03
C GLY A 124 6.35 -0.23 -10.16
N VAL A 125 7.33 -0.97 -10.67
CA VAL A 125 7.97 -2.09 -9.93
C VAL A 125 8.99 -1.66 -8.86
N ALA A 126 9.11 -0.35 -8.61
CA ALA A 126 9.98 0.19 -7.57
C ALA A 126 9.21 1.15 -6.64
N MET A 127 9.86 1.53 -5.55
CA MET A 127 9.44 2.63 -4.69
C MET A 127 10.07 3.96 -5.15
N PRO A 128 9.58 5.12 -4.66
CA PRO A 128 10.21 6.40 -4.96
C PRO A 128 11.73 6.36 -4.72
N PRO A 129 12.54 7.04 -5.54
CA PRO A 129 13.99 7.15 -5.35
C PRO A 129 14.33 7.51 -3.88
N GLY A 130 14.95 6.55 -3.18
CA GLY A 130 15.52 6.72 -1.84
C GLY A 130 17.02 7.03 -1.89
N SER A 131 17.71 6.97 -0.74
CA SER A 131 19.10 7.45 -0.55
C SER A 131 20.16 6.86 -1.49
N ASP A 132 19.85 5.78 -2.21
CA ASP A 132 20.87 4.96 -2.87
C ASP A 132 20.78 4.97 -4.41
N THR A 133 19.61 5.20 -5.02
CA THR A 133 19.46 5.12 -6.50
C THR A 133 18.42 6.08 -7.09
N ALA A 134 18.70 6.58 -8.30
CA ALA A 134 17.84 7.55 -9.01
C ALA A 134 16.53 6.96 -9.56
N THR A 135 16.39 5.62 -9.54
CA THR A 135 15.22 4.90 -10.08
C THR A 135 14.38 4.24 -8.98
N GLY A 136 14.88 4.21 -7.74
CA GLY A 136 14.33 3.43 -6.65
C GLY A 136 14.55 1.91 -6.78
N CYS A 137 15.23 1.45 -7.85
CA CYS A 137 15.52 0.05 -8.09
C CYS A 137 16.75 -0.41 -7.32
N LEU A 138 16.78 -1.68 -6.95
CA LEU A 138 17.87 -2.28 -6.19
C LEU A 138 19.02 -2.72 -7.12
N SER A 139 20.21 -2.79 -6.53
CA SER A 139 21.42 -3.35 -7.17
C SER A 139 21.81 -4.65 -6.48
N GLY A 140 22.52 -5.51 -7.20
CA GLY A 140 22.96 -6.82 -6.73
C GLY A 140 24.23 -7.26 -7.46
N SER A 141 24.68 -8.49 -7.21
CA SER A 141 25.89 -9.02 -7.85
C SER A 141 25.73 -9.06 -9.38
N GLY A 142 26.43 -8.17 -10.09
CA GLY A 142 26.31 -8.06 -11.55
C GLY A 142 25.05 -7.35 -12.05
N GLN A 143 24.24 -6.77 -11.16
CA GLN A 143 23.02 -6.03 -11.48
C GLN A 143 23.12 -4.61 -10.93
N ASN A 144 22.88 -3.61 -11.78
CA ASN A 144 22.91 -2.20 -11.40
C ASN A 144 21.54 -1.58 -11.64
N GLN A 145 20.79 -1.33 -10.57
CA GLN A 145 19.45 -0.71 -10.62
C GLN A 145 18.44 -1.45 -11.51
N THR A 146 18.49 -2.79 -11.53
CA THR A 146 17.58 -3.62 -12.33
C THR A 146 16.66 -4.51 -11.50
N ILE A 147 16.91 -4.62 -10.19
CA ILE A 147 16.10 -5.46 -9.30
C ILE A 147 14.91 -4.63 -8.80
N TYR A 148 13.72 -5.20 -8.84
CA TYR A 148 12.48 -4.58 -8.41
C TYR A 148 12.49 -4.36 -6.89
N ASN A 149 11.87 -3.25 -6.46
CA ASN A 149 11.93 -2.79 -5.08
C ASN A 149 10.51 -2.63 -4.50
N PRO A 150 9.93 -3.69 -3.89
CA PRO A 150 8.64 -3.58 -3.21
C PRO A 150 8.74 -2.68 -1.97
N GLY A 151 7.62 -2.13 -1.50
CA GLY A 151 7.61 -1.09 -0.45
C GLY A 151 7.19 -1.51 0.96
N ASN A 152 7.52 -0.65 1.93
CA ASN A 152 7.00 -0.57 3.30
C ASN A 152 6.00 0.59 3.41
N PRO A 153 4.82 0.44 4.03
CA PRO A 153 4.28 -0.77 4.65
C PRO A 153 3.47 -1.65 3.71
N VAL A 154 3.34 -1.27 2.43
CA VAL A 154 2.45 -1.90 1.44
C VAL A 154 2.62 -3.43 1.34
N SER A 155 3.84 -3.95 1.55
CA SER A 155 4.12 -5.38 1.51
C SER A 155 3.53 -6.19 2.67
N CYS A 156 3.14 -5.55 3.78
CA CYS A 156 2.53 -6.25 4.92
C CYS A 156 1.23 -6.98 4.49
N PRO A 157 1.10 -8.30 4.71
CA PRO A 157 -0.07 -9.08 4.30
C PRO A 157 -1.35 -8.75 5.09
N TYR A 158 -1.28 -7.92 6.13
CA TYR A 158 -2.45 -7.51 6.92
C TYR A 158 -2.97 -6.12 6.57
N LEU A 159 -2.34 -5.47 5.59
CA LEU A 159 -2.82 -4.25 4.95
C LEU A 159 -3.46 -4.59 3.61
N THR A 160 -4.45 -3.80 3.21
CA THR A 160 -4.99 -3.85 1.85
C THR A 160 -4.21 -2.88 0.97
N SER A 161 -3.37 -3.41 0.10
CA SER A 161 -2.59 -2.62 -0.87
C SER A 161 -3.48 -2.18 -2.04
N VAL A 162 -3.43 -0.89 -2.36
CA VAL A 162 -4.28 -0.25 -3.38
C VAL A 162 -3.43 0.34 -4.51
N GLY A 163 -3.47 -0.32 -5.68
CA GLY A 163 -2.91 0.19 -6.93
C GLY A 163 -3.79 1.22 -7.61
N ALA A 164 -3.32 1.71 -8.75
CA ALA A 164 -3.97 2.76 -9.51
C ALA A 164 -4.34 2.29 -10.91
N THR A 165 -5.54 2.67 -11.32
CA THR A 165 -6.02 2.58 -12.70
C THR A 165 -6.21 3.98 -13.28
N GLN A 166 -6.48 4.05 -14.57
CA GLN A 166 -6.84 5.29 -15.25
C GLN A 166 -7.85 5.01 -16.36
N LEU A 167 -8.67 6.02 -16.67
CA LEU A 167 -9.39 6.09 -17.93
C LEU A 167 -8.43 6.58 -19.02
N GLU A 168 -8.42 5.88 -20.16
CA GLU A 168 -7.59 6.26 -21.29
C GLU A 168 -8.09 7.56 -21.96
N PRO A 169 -7.21 8.38 -22.57
CA PRO A 169 -7.62 9.60 -23.26
C PRO A 169 -8.71 9.34 -24.31
N GLY A 170 -9.77 10.15 -24.29
CA GLY A 170 -10.90 10.02 -25.21
C GLY A 170 -11.94 8.98 -24.81
N THR A 171 -11.81 8.36 -23.64
CA THR A 171 -12.82 7.47 -23.06
C THR A 171 -13.73 8.19 -22.05
N THR A 172 -14.77 7.51 -21.61
CA THR A 172 -15.77 7.98 -20.65
C THR A 172 -15.73 7.14 -19.37
N VAL A 173 -16.42 7.59 -18.33
CA VAL A 173 -16.58 6.84 -17.06
C VAL A 173 -17.30 5.49 -17.19
N LEU A 174 -17.81 5.15 -18.37
CA LEU A 174 -18.46 3.87 -18.67
C LEU A 174 -17.54 2.89 -19.40
N ASP A 175 -16.39 3.36 -19.87
CA ASP A 175 -15.41 2.56 -20.58
C ASP A 175 -14.49 1.84 -19.59
N ALA A 176 -13.77 0.82 -20.08
CA ALA A 176 -12.83 0.07 -19.28
C ALA A 176 -11.62 0.94 -18.89
N GLU A 177 -11.22 0.87 -17.64
CA GLU A 177 -9.96 1.44 -17.17
C GLU A 177 -8.77 0.53 -17.54
N GLY A 178 -7.59 1.13 -17.67
CA GLY A 178 -6.31 0.44 -17.74
C GLY A 178 -5.49 0.66 -16.47
N ALA A 179 -4.39 -0.07 -16.31
CA ALA A 179 -3.39 0.23 -15.29
C ALA A 179 -2.86 1.67 -15.48
N MET A 180 -2.73 2.41 -14.38
CA MET A 180 -2.24 3.79 -14.46
C MET A 180 -0.81 3.83 -14.98
N GLN A 181 -0.61 4.57 -16.07
CA GLN A 181 0.67 4.96 -16.67
C GLN A 181 0.52 6.40 -17.16
N THR A 182 0.59 7.35 -16.25
CA THR A 182 0.39 8.76 -16.57
C THR A 182 1.72 9.47 -16.76
N ASN A 183 1.93 10.02 -17.95
CA ASN A 183 3.01 10.98 -18.19
C ASN A 183 2.58 12.37 -17.72
N LEU A 184 3.25 12.89 -16.69
CA LEU A 184 2.95 14.21 -16.10
C LEU A 184 3.57 15.38 -16.87
N GLY A 185 4.28 15.11 -17.96
CA GLY A 185 4.89 16.11 -18.84
C GLY A 185 6.43 16.09 -18.79
N PRO A 186 7.07 16.98 -19.58
CA PRO A 186 8.53 16.98 -19.71
C PRO A 186 9.25 17.17 -18.38
N GLY A 187 10.19 16.28 -18.08
CA GLY A 187 11.02 16.34 -16.86
C GLY A 187 10.36 15.76 -15.61
N ALA A 188 9.11 15.28 -15.70
CA ALA A 188 8.48 14.51 -14.65
C ALA A 188 8.66 13.01 -14.88
N GLU A 189 8.66 12.25 -13.79
CA GLU A 189 8.69 10.79 -13.84
C GLU A 189 7.34 10.25 -14.33
N LEU A 190 7.39 9.07 -14.96
CA LEU A 190 6.17 8.36 -15.35
C LEU A 190 5.50 7.83 -14.08
N PHE A 191 4.27 8.29 -13.81
CA PHE A 191 3.48 7.74 -12.72
C PHE A 191 2.88 6.41 -13.15
N ALA A 192 3.38 5.32 -12.57
CA ALA A 192 2.94 3.96 -12.85
C ALA A 192 2.44 3.27 -11.59
N SER A 193 1.34 2.50 -11.68
CA SER A 193 0.79 1.76 -10.54
C SER A 193 1.84 0.87 -9.87
N GLY A 194 2.04 1.08 -8.57
CA GLY A 194 2.97 0.30 -7.76
C GLY A 194 2.56 -1.16 -7.67
N GLY A 195 3.49 -2.09 -7.90
CA GLY A 195 3.18 -3.52 -7.83
C GLY A 195 4.39 -4.43 -8.00
N GLY A 196 4.23 -5.70 -7.62
CA GLY A 196 5.30 -6.69 -7.64
C GLY A 196 5.15 -7.73 -6.54
N PHE A 197 6.27 -8.18 -5.97
CA PHE A 197 6.31 -9.22 -4.96
C PHE A 197 7.29 -8.85 -3.85
N SER A 198 6.84 -8.94 -2.60
CA SER A 198 7.64 -8.64 -1.40
C SER A 198 8.89 -9.53 -1.28
N ASN A 199 9.98 -8.97 -0.77
CA ASN A 199 11.19 -9.70 -0.36
C ASN A 199 11.10 -10.23 1.07
N TYR A 200 10.32 -9.59 1.96
CA TYR A 200 10.25 -9.99 3.37
C TYR A 200 9.10 -10.95 3.70
N PHE A 201 7.94 -10.77 3.07
CA PHE A 201 6.72 -11.49 3.37
C PHE A 201 6.45 -12.58 2.33
N PRO A 202 6.28 -13.85 2.75
CA PRO A 202 5.86 -14.90 1.84
C PRO A 202 4.40 -14.71 1.39
N ILE A 203 4.00 -15.39 0.31
CA ILE A 203 2.61 -15.39 -0.17
C ILE A 203 1.65 -15.83 0.96
N PRO A 204 0.72 -14.97 1.43
CA PRO A 204 -0.22 -15.32 2.47
C PRO A 204 -1.29 -16.30 1.95
N ASP A 205 -1.89 -17.09 2.84
CA ASP A 205 -2.82 -18.17 2.47
C ASP A 205 -3.98 -17.71 1.59
N TYR A 206 -4.57 -16.55 1.90
CA TYR A 206 -5.67 -15.99 1.13
C TYR A 206 -5.29 -15.63 -0.32
N GLN A 207 -4.00 -15.44 -0.61
CA GLN A 207 -3.49 -15.00 -1.91
C GLN A 207 -2.91 -16.16 -2.74
N LYS A 208 -2.60 -17.30 -2.11
CA LYS A 208 -1.90 -18.44 -2.76
C LYS A 208 -2.55 -18.90 -4.06
N ALA A 209 -3.88 -19.04 -4.07
CA ALA A 209 -4.61 -19.49 -5.25
C ALA A 209 -4.51 -18.49 -6.40
N ALA A 210 -4.64 -17.19 -6.10
CA ALA A 210 -4.55 -16.12 -7.08
C ALA A 210 -3.14 -16.03 -7.71
N VAL A 211 -2.10 -16.01 -6.88
CA VAL A 211 -0.69 -15.96 -7.35
C VAL A 211 -0.31 -17.22 -8.13
N SER A 212 -0.74 -18.40 -7.67
CA SER A 212 -0.49 -19.66 -8.40
C SER A 212 -1.17 -19.65 -9.77
N LYS A 213 -2.41 -19.15 -9.86
CA LYS A 213 -3.12 -19.01 -11.13
C LYS A 213 -2.41 -18.01 -12.06
N TYR A 214 -1.99 -16.87 -11.54
CA TYR A 214 -1.22 -15.86 -12.30
C TYR A 214 0.03 -16.50 -12.93
N PHE A 215 0.88 -17.17 -12.15
CA PHE A 215 2.08 -17.80 -12.71
C PHE A 215 1.79 -19.00 -13.61
N ALA A 216 0.67 -19.70 -13.44
CA ALA A 216 0.30 -20.81 -14.32
C ALA A 216 -0.19 -20.35 -15.70
N GLN A 217 -0.79 -19.16 -15.78
CA GLN A 217 -1.48 -18.69 -17.00
C GLN A 217 -0.80 -17.48 -17.66
N HIS A 218 -0.09 -16.69 -16.87
CA HIS A 218 0.42 -15.37 -17.23
C HIS A 218 1.83 -15.14 -16.65
N ASP A 219 2.67 -16.19 -16.58
CA ASP A 219 4.07 -16.04 -16.16
C ASP A 219 4.76 -14.95 -17.01
N PRO A 220 5.34 -13.90 -16.40
CA PRO A 220 5.99 -12.83 -17.14
C PRO A 220 7.29 -13.26 -17.84
N GLY A 221 7.84 -14.43 -17.51
CA GLY A 221 9.10 -14.93 -18.08
C GLY A 221 10.35 -14.19 -17.61
N HIS A 222 10.20 -13.23 -16.68
CA HIS A 222 11.32 -12.50 -16.07
C HIS A 222 12.19 -13.44 -15.22
N PRO A 223 13.52 -13.24 -15.19
CA PRO A 223 14.39 -13.98 -14.28
C PRO A 223 14.00 -13.64 -12.84
N TYR A 224 13.98 -14.64 -11.96
CA TYR A 224 13.52 -14.49 -10.58
C TYR A 224 14.44 -15.20 -9.60
N TYR A 225 14.36 -14.76 -8.35
CA TYR A 225 14.91 -15.48 -7.20
C TYR A 225 13.76 -15.83 -6.24
N VAL A 226 14.07 -16.65 -5.24
CA VAL A 226 13.20 -16.86 -4.08
C VAL A 226 13.96 -16.38 -2.86
N ALA A 227 13.46 -15.35 -2.20
CA ALA A 227 14.13 -14.76 -1.06
C ALA A 227 14.25 -15.77 0.09
N ASP A 228 15.44 -15.84 0.70
CA ASP A 228 15.66 -16.61 1.91
C ASP A 228 14.96 -15.99 3.13
N ALA A 229 15.03 -16.67 4.28
CA ALA A 229 14.36 -16.24 5.50
C ALA A 229 14.77 -14.83 5.98
N ASN A 230 15.94 -14.33 5.59
CA ASN A 230 16.48 -13.02 5.97
C ASN A 230 16.52 -12.03 4.80
N ALA A 231 16.04 -12.43 3.61
CA ALA A 231 16.15 -11.70 2.36
C ALA A 231 17.59 -11.29 1.99
N THR A 232 18.58 -12.14 2.32
CA THR A 232 20.00 -11.83 2.03
C THR A 232 20.45 -12.16 0.61
N ASN A 233 19.65 -12.92 -0.13
CA ASN A 233 19.91 -13.34 -1.51
C ASN A 233 19.10 -12.56 -2.57
N ILE A 234 18.70 -11.33 -2.28
CA ILE A 234 18.05 -10.44 -3.27
C ILE A 234 18.95 -10.32 -4.51
N GLY A 235 18.40 -10.62 -5.69
CA GLY A 235 19.14 -10.59 -6.96
C GLY A 235 19.91 -11.87 -7.30
N GLU A 236 19.83 -12.91 -6.48
CA GLU A 236 20.55 -14.15 -6.73
C GLU A 236 20.23 -14.74 -8.11
N ASN A 237 21.26 -15.28 -8.78
CA ASN A 237 21.18 -15.84 -10.14
C ASN A 237 20.68 -14.85 -11.21
N GLY A 238 20.84 -13.54 -10.99
CA GLY A 238 20.38 -12.51 -11.92
C GLY A 238 18.86 -12.31 -11.92
N GLY A 239 18.16 -12.82 -10.90
CA GLY A 239 16.74 -12.60 -10.73
C GLY A 239 16.42 -11.13 -10.45
N ILE A 240 15.29 -10.64 -10.96
CA ILE A 240 14.88 -9.22 -10.78
C ILE A 240 13.70 -9.05 -9.83
N TYR A 241 13.04 -10.14 -9.42
CA TYR A 241 11.95 -10.12 -8.42
C TYR A 241 11.92 -11.41 -7.60
N ASN A 242 11.32 -11.33 -6.40
CA ASN A 242 11.09 -12.49 -5.55
C ASN A 242 9.80 -13.24 -5.93
N ARG A 243 9.91 -14.38 -6.59
CA ARG A 243 8.73 -15.17 -7.01
C ARG A 243 7.95 -15.79 -5.85
N GLY A 244 8.57 -15.92 -4.67
CA GLY A 244 7.94 -16.47 -3.46
C GLY A 244 7.27 -15.43 -2.55
N GLY A 245 7.27 -14.16 -2.95
CA GLY A 245 6.79 -13.04 -2.13
C GLY A 245 5.28 -12.81 -2.16
N ARG A 246 4.75 -12.14 -1.14
CA ARG A 246 3.39 -11.55 -1.15
C ARG A 246 3.24 -10.65 -2.37
N GLY A 247 2.25 -10.92 -3.21
CA GLY A 247 2.00 -10.15 -4.44
C GLY A 247 1.33 -8.81 -4.13
N ILE A 248 1.64 -7.76 -4.87
CA ILE A 248 1.18 -6.38 -4.66
C ILE A 248 0.71 -5.81 -6.01
N PRO A 249 -0.41 -5.08 -6.09
CA PRO A 249 -1.34 -4.74 -5.00
C PRO A 249 -2.41 -5.82 -4.74
N ASP A 250 -3.31 -5.58 -3.78
CA ASP A 250 -4.48 -6.44 -3.56
C ASP A 250 -5.67 -6.02 -4.45
N ILE A 251 -5.89 -4.73 -4.59
CA ILE A 251 -6.97 -4.11 -5.35
C ILE A 251 -6.46 -2.83 -6.00
N SER A 252 -7.28 -2.17 -6.83
CA SER A 252 -6.94 -0.89 -7.44
C SER A 252 -8.15 0.02 -7.58
N ALA A 253 -7.94 1.31 -7.82
CA ALA A 253 -9.00 2.25 -8.22
C ALA A 253 -8.41 3.37 -9.06
N ASN A 254 -9.26 4.20 -9.68
CA ASN A 254 -8.77 5.32 -10.48
C ASN A 254 -7.82 6.19 -9.63
N GLY A 255 -6.61 6.36 -10.14
CA GLY A 255 -5.56 7.18 -9.55
C GLY A 255 -5.15 8.35 -10.44
N ALA A 256 -5.84 8.57 -11.56
CA ALA A 256 -5.47 9.60 -12.52
C ALA A 256 -6.58 10.64 -12.74
N ASN A 257 -6.18 11.87 -13.09
CA ASN A 257 -7.06 12.98 -13.44
C ASN A 257 -8.11 13.31 -12.36
N PHE A 258 -7.75 13.22 -11.08
CA PHE A 258 -8.64 13.71 -10.02
C PHE A 258 -8.59 15.21 -9.93
N ARG A 259 -9.71 15.86 -10.24
CA ARG A 259 -9.85 17.29 -9.99
C ARG A 259 -9.92 17.56 -8.48
N ALA A 260 -9.00 18.35 -7.96
CA ALA A 260 -9.00 18.79 -6.57
C ALA A 260 -8.44 20.21 -6.43
N PHE A 261 -8.78 20.85 -5.31
CA PHE A 261 -8.30 22.19 -4.97
C PHE A 261 -7.18 22.09 -3.94
N ASN A 262 -6.01 22.64 -4.26
CA ASN A 262 -4.90 22.77 -3.32
C ASN A 262 -4.63 24.24 -3.04
N ASN A 263 -4.74 24.66 -1.78
CA ASN A 263 -4.65 26.07 -1.36
C ASN A 263 -5.54 27.02 -2.19
N GLY A 264 -6.75 26.58 -2.53
CA GLY A 264 -7.71 27.32 -3.35
C GLY A 264 -7.48 27.24 -4.87
N THR A 265 -6.39 26.60 -5.32
CA THR A 265 -6.06 26.44 -6.74
C THR A 265 -6.63 25.14 -7.29
N ASP A 266 -7.42 25.24 -8.35
CA ASP A 266 -7.97 24.10 -9.09
C ASP A 266 -6.88 23.39 -9.91
N GLY A 267 -6.88 22.06 -9.89
CA GLY A 267 -5.92 21.25 -10.63
C GLY A 267 -6.32 19.78 -10.69
N HIS A 268 -5.58 19.02 -11.50
CA HIS A 268 -5.71 17.56 -11.56
C HIS A 268 -4.51 16.92 -10.87
N TRP A 269 -4.81 15.86 -10.11
CA TRP A 269 -3.85 15.11 -9.33
C TRP A 269 -3.82 13.65 -9.77
N PHE A 270 -2.71 13.00 -9.46
CA PHE A 270 -2.37 11.66 -9.93
C PHE A 270 -1.73 10.84 -8.80
N GLY A 271 -1.73 9.53 -8.92
CA GLY A 271 -1.08 8.60 -8.01
C GLY A 271 -2.04 7.64 -7.30
N THR A 272 -1.50 6.51 -6.88
CA THR A 272 -2.11 5.55 -5.93
C THR A 272 -2.52 6.22 -4.61
N SER A 273 -1.90 7.35 -4.28
CA SER A 273 -2.27 8.25 -3.19
C SER A 273 -3.73 8.75 -3.26
N LEU A 274 -4.35 8.73 -4.45
CA LEU A 274 -5.77 9.04 -4.67
C LEU A 274 -6.66 7.79 -4.63
N ALA A 275 -6.14 6.66 -5.11
CA ALA A 275 -6.85 5.39 -5.17
C ALA A 275 -7.15 4.83 -3.77
N ALA A 276 -6.18 4.89 -2.84
CA ALA A 276 -6.35 4.43 -1.47
C ALA A 276 -7.50 5.14 -0.71
N PRO A 277 -7.60 6.48 -0.66
CA PRO A 277 -8.72 7.15 0.00
C PRO A 277 -10.06 6.99 -0.72
N LEU A 278 -10.06 6.75 -2.04
CA LEU A 278 -11.29 6.38 -2.76
C LEU A 278 -11.84 5.05 -2.23
N TRP A 279 -11.00 4.02 -2.14
CA TRP A 279 -11.39 2.75 -1.55
C TRP A 279 -11.78 2.86 -0.08
N ALA A 280 -11.05 3.66 0.70
CA ALA A 280 -11.40 3.93 2.10
C ALA A 280 -12.81 4.53 2.23
N SER A 281 -13.20 5.40 1.29
CA SER A 281 -14.53 5.98 1.23
C SER A 281 -15.61 4.93 0.95
N ILE A 282 -15.32 3.98 0.05
CA ILE A 282 -16.21 2.85 -0.26
C ILE A 282 -16.43 1.95 0.96
N ILE A 283 -15.36 1.59 1.66
CA ILE A 283 -15.46 0.79 2.89
C ILE A 283 -16.20 1.55 3.99
N THR A 284 -16.02 2.87 4.07
CA THR A 284 -16.76 3.72 5.01
C THR A 284 -18.27 3.67 4.73
N LEU A 285 -18.67 3.77 3.47
CA LEU A 285 -20.08 3.62 3.06
C LEU A 285 -20.64 2.24 3.39
N ILE A 286 -19.88 1.17 3.12
CA ILE A 286 -20.28 -0.20 3.46
C ILE A 286 -20.45 -0.36 4.97
N ASN A 287 -19.51 0.16 5.77
CA ASN A 287 -19.59 0.13 7.24
C ASN A 287 -20.80 0.92 7.76
N GLN A 288 -21.15 2.03 7.11
CA GLN A 288 -22.36 2.78 7.44
C GLN A 288 -23.62 1.94 7.21
N GLU A 289 -23.77 1.29 6.05
CA GLU A 289 -24.94 0.47 5.77
C GLU A 289 -25.00 -0.77 6.68
N ARG A 290 -23.85 -1.36 7.01
CA ARG A 290 -23.76 -2.44 8.02
C ARG A 290 -24.22 -1.95 9.40
N ALA A 291 -23.79 -0.77 9.82
CA ALA A 291 -24.16 -0.21 11.11
C ALA A 291 -25.68 0.04 11.25
N LYS A 292 -26.36 0.44 10.16
CA LYS A 292 -27.83 0.58 10.14
C LYS A 292 -28.56 -0.75 10.42
N LEU A 293 -27.91 -1.87 10.15
CA LEU A 293 -28.41 -3.22 10.44
C LEU A 293 -27.85 -3.79 11.75
N GLY A 294 -27.19 -2.98 12.59
CA GLY A 294 -26.59 -3.41 13.85
C GLY A 294 -25.34 -4.27 13.69
N LYS A 295 -24.72 -4.30 12.50
CA LYS A 295 -23.50 -5.07 12.22
C LYS A 295 -22.24 -4.29 12.54
N SER A 296 -21.16 -5.00 12.87
CA SER A 296 -19.83 -4.40 13.09
C SER A 296 -19.16 -3.97 11.79
N SER A 297 -18.07 -3.22 11.88
CA SER A 297 -17.24 -2.88 10.71
C SER A 297 -16.59 -4.11 10.07
N VAL A 298 -16.21 -4.00 8.80
CA VAL A 298 -15.67 -5.14 8.02
C VAL A 298 -14.25 -5.57 8.40
N GLY A 299 -13.45 -4.70 9.03
CA GLY A 299 -12.10 -5.06 9.52
C GLY A 299 -11.12 -5.42 8.42
N PHE A 300 -10.34 -6.48 8.62
CA PHE A 300 -9.40 -6.98 7.63
C PHE A 300 -10.13 -7.65 6.44
N ILE A 301 -10.04 -7.03 5.26
CA ILE A 301 -10.89 -7.38 4.10
C ILE A 301 -10.24 -8.32 3.08
N ASN A 302 -8.92 -8.48 3.06
CA ASN A 302 -8.23 -9.22 1.99
C ASN A 302 -8.82 -10.63 1.79
N PRO A 303 -8.96 -11.50 2.83
CA PRO A 303 -9.45 -12.85 2.62
C PRO A 303 -10.83 -12.93 1.97
N VAL A 304 -11.71 -11.97 2.29
CA VAL A 304 -13.06 -11.91 1.70
C VAL A 304 -12.98 -11.49 0.23
N LEU A 305 -12.14 -10.51 -0.11
CA LEU A 305 -12.01 -10.04 -1.49
C LEU A 305 -11.41 -11.12 -2.40
N TYR A 306 -10.35 -11.80 -1.97
CA TYR A 306 -9.74 -12.90 -2.74
C TYR A 306 -10.69 -14.10 -2.92
N ALA A 307 -11.67 -14.28 -2.03
CA ALA A 307 -12.70 -15.32 -2.15
C ALA A 307 -13.92 -14.90 -2.98
N ASN A 308 -14.08 -13.60 -3.30
CA ASN A 308 -15.28 -13.04 -3.95
C ASN A 308 -14.88 -12.00 -5.03
N THR A 309 -14.04 -12.41 -5.97
CA THR A 309 -13.49 -11.53 -7.02
C THR A 309 -14.54 -11.01 -7.99
N ASP A 310 -15.72 -11.64 -8.05
CA ASP A 310 -16.88 -11.19 -8.84
C ASP A 310 -17.48 -9.86 -8.32
N THR A 311 -17.07 -9.40 -7.14
CA THR A 311 -17.44 -8.08 -6.60
C THR A 311 -16.54 -6.94 -7.07
N LEU A 312 -15.61 -7.23 -7.98
CA LEU A 312 -14.63 -6.29 -8.52
C LEU A 312 -14.70 -6.26 -10.05
N THR A 313 -14.28 -5.16 -10.63
CA THR A 313 -14.10 -5.02 -12.08
C THR A 313 -12.64 -5.30 -12.42
N ASP A 314 -12.42 -6.38 -13.15
CA ASP A 314 -11.10 -6.85 -13.57
C ASP A 314 -10.44 -5.90 -14.59
N ILE A 315 -9.14 -5.62 -14.42
CA ILE A 315 -8.36 -4.69 -15.25
C ILE A 315 -7.32 -5.48 -16.01
N LYS A 316 -7.42 -5.46 -17.34
CA LYS A 316 -6.73 -6.43 -18.21
C LYS A 316 -5.72 -5.78 -19.16
N GLN A 317 -5.45 -4.50 -18.98
CA GLN A 317 -4.65 -3.70 -19.91
C GLN A 317 -3.69 -2.78 -19.17
N GLY A 318 -2.51 -2.62 -19.75
CA GLY A 318 -1.43 -1.81 -19.18
C GLY A 318 -0.41 -2.64 -18.40
N SER A 319 0.60 -1.94 -17.88
CA SER A 319 1.76 -2.48 -17.17
C SER A 319 2.25 -1.53 -16.07
N ASN A 320 3.31 -1.88 -15.35
CA ASN A 320 3.95 -1.01 -14.35
C ASN A 320 5.47 -0.82 -14.57
N PRO A 321 5.88 -0.10 -15.62
CA PRO A 321 7.29 0.00 -16.03
C PRO A 321 8.17 0.72 -15.01
N ASN A 322 9.36 0.17 -14.76
CA ASN A 322 10.54 0.79 -14.14
C ASN A 322 11.75 -0.18 -14.24
N CYS A 323 12.88 0.14 -13.63
CA CYS A 323 14.08 -0.71 -13.52
C CYS A 323 14.60 -1.22 -14.86
N GLY A 324 14.45 -0.42 -15.92
CA GLY A 324 14.85 -0.79 -17.29
C GLY A 324 13.95 -1.83 -17.96
N THR A 325 12.75 -2.07 -17.43
CA THR A 325 11.80 -3.08 -17.94
C THR A 325 10.39 -2.51 -18.08
N SER A 326 9.50 -3.24 -18.76
CA SER A 326 8.06 -2.92 -18.78
C SER A 326 7.33 -3.24 -17.47
N GLY A 327 8.04 -3.80 -16.48
CA GLY A 327 7.45 -4.35 -15.27
C GLY A 327 6.63 -5.62 -15.56
N PHE A 328 5.55 -5.76 -14.81
CA PHE A 328 4.50 -6.76 -15.05
C PHE A 328 3.37 -6.17 -15.89
N THR A 329 2.48 -7.02 -16.39
CA THR A 329 1.33 -6.63 -17.23
C THR A 329 0.04 -6.98 -16.51
N ALA A 330 -0.96 -6.10 -16.63
CA ALA A 330 -2.32 -6.36 -16.17
C ALA A 330 -2.98 -7.42 -17.06
N VAL A 331 -3.59 -8.43 -16.46
CA VAL A 331 -4.06 -9.64 -17.16
C VAL A 331 -5.42 -10.08 -16.61
N GLU A 332 -5.95 -11.23 -17.05
CA GLU A 332 -7.22 -11.72 -16.50
C GLU A 332 -7.04 -12.28 -15.07
N GLY A 333 -7.83 -11.77 -14.14
CA GLY A 333 -7.78 -12.16 -12.73
C GLY A 333 -6.78 -11.31 -11.93
N TRP A 334 -6.22 -11.87 -10.85
CA TRP A 334 -5.24 -11.13 -10.07
C TRP A 334 -3.93 -10.96 -10.84
N ASP A 335 -3.37 -9.75 -10.81
CA ASP A 335 -2.05 -9.44 -11.35
C ASP A 335 -1.25 -8.48 -10.43
N PRO A 336 0.09 -8.46 -10.53
CA PRO A 336 0.96 -7.59 -9.74
C PRO A 336 1.05 -6.15 -10.31
N VAL A 337 -0.04 -5.63 -10.87
CA VAL A 337 -0.18 -4.25 -11.37
C VAL A 337 -1.42 -3.58 -10.76
N THR A 338 -2.56 -4.27 -10.83
CA THR A 338 -3.89 -3.78 -10.45
C THR A 338 -4.61 -4.67 -9.43
N GLY A 339 -3.97 -5.77 -9.03
CA GLY A 339 -4.50 -6.68 -8.03
C GLY A 339 -5.75 -7.40 -8.54
N LEU A 340 -6.78 -7.48 -7.71
CA LEU A 340 -8.07 -8.06 -8.08
C LEU A 340 -8.96 -7.08 -8.90
N GLY A 341 -8.48 -5.87 -9.18
CA GLY A 341 -9.21 -4.84 -9.92
C GLY A 341 -9.94 -3.81 -9.06
N THR A 342 -10.95 -3.15 -9.65
CA THR A 342 -11.58 -1.94 -9.12
C THR A 342 -12.94 -2.19 -8.49
N PRO A 343 -13.44 -1.32 -7.58
CA PRO A 343 -14.61 -1.65 -6.78
C PRO A 343 -15.91 -1.61 -7.59
N ASN A 344 -16.67 -2.72 -7.58
CA ASN A 344 -18.08 -2.69 -7.95
C ASN A 344 -18.94 -2.47 -6.70
N TYR A 345 -19.23 -1.21 -6.37
CA TYR A 345 -19.88 -0.86 -5.10
C TYR A 345 -21.19 -1.63 -4.82
N PRO A 346 -22.17 -1.74 -5.76
CA PRO A 346 -23.38 -2.52 -5.49
C PRO A 346 -23.11 -3.98 -5.12
N SER A 347 -22.15 -4.62 -5.79
CA SER A 347 -21.80 -6.02 -5.55
C SER A 347 -21.07 -6.19 -4.21
N LEU A 348 -20.11 -5.30 -3.91
CA LEU A 348 -19.44 -5.24 -2.61
C LEU A 348 -20.44 -5.03 -1.47
N LEU A 349 -21.32 -4.05 -1.58
CA LEU A 349 -22.33 -3.77 -0.56
C LEU A 349 -23.21 -5.01 -0.31
N LYS A 350 -23.71 -5.64 -1.37
CA LYS A 350 -24.51 -6.85 -1.28
C LYS A 350 -23.76 -8.00 -0.59
N LEU A 351 -22.48 -8.18 -0.89
CA LEU A 351 -21.63 -9.18 -0.24
C LEU A 351 -21.48 -8.87 1.27
N TRP A 352 -21.05 -7.66 1.59
CA TRP A 352 -20.73 -7.27 2.96
C TRP A 352 -21.96 -7.16 3.87
N LEU A 353 -23.16 -6.91 3.35
CA LEU A 353 -24.38 -6.96 4.17
C LEU A 353 -24.79 -8.39 4.55
N LYS A 354 -24.38 -9.40 3.77
CA LYS A 354 -24.66 -10.82 4.06
C LYS A 354 -23.71 -11.41 5.09
N LEU A 355 -22.46 -10.95 5.09
CA LEU A 355 -21.46 -11.43 6.04
C LEU A 355 -21.80 -10.97 7.47
N PRO A 356 -21.37 -11.73 8.50
CA PRO A 356 -21.66 -11.44 9.91
C PRO A 356 -21.49 -9.97 10.27
#